data_AF-A0AAD6I097-F1
#
_entry.id   AF-A0AAD6I097-F1
#
_cell.length_a   1.000
_cell.length_b   1.000
_cell.length_c   1.000
_cell.angle_alpha   90.00
_cell.angle_beta   90.00
_cell.angle_gamma   90.00
#
_symmetry.space_group_name_H-M   'P 1'
#
loop_
_entity.id
_entity.type
_entity.pdbx_description
1 polymer ?
#
loop_
_entity_poly.entity_id
_entity_poly.type
_entity_poly.pdbx_seq_one_letter_code
_entity_poly.pdbx_strand_id
1 'polypeptide(L)'
;MTRLFSPRNPRETVLFGGPDPNRDSLIDLLETDMPKEQPTISADSGFGVSARDTEPTHLHTVRVWFSPNGLQIMEDIKRNGLNDVVFDAIALRELSGQHQAHGITKEAFLVDLAVLKAGIPRVLGKYGITQFVPLSSDDPIILQQPAEDLGSKRALCYQYLHSKYLQEYAKRCNLAKVLGYEIHNVLKDWYEGRLEDICNRFRNLGYC
;
A
#
# COMPACT_ATOMS: atom_id res chain seq x y z
N MET A 1 -39.69 -27.66 18.70
CA MET A 1 -40.82 -26.76 18.37
C MET A 1 -40.26 -25.35 18.26
N THR A 2 -39.91 -24.91 17.04
CA THR A 2 -40.66 -23.96 16.18
C THR A 2 -40.15 -22.52 16.44
N ARG A 3 -39.23 -21.94 15.64
CA ARG A 3 -39.48 -21.15 14.39
C ARG A 3 -40.32 -19.86 14.70
N LEU A 4 -40.08 -18.64 14.22
CA LEU A 4 -39.44 -18.06 13.03
C LEU A 4 -39.24 -16.51 13.22
N PHE A 5 -38.18 -15.94 12.60
CA PHE A 5 -38.12 -14.79 11.66
C PHE A 5 -38.49 -13.33 12.06
N SER A 6 -37.58 -12.41 11.72
CA SER A 6 -37.72 -10.96 11.44
C SER A 6 -38.53 -10.70 10.13
N PRO A 7 -38.55 -9.52 9.44
CA PRO A 7 -38.25 -8.08 9.75
C PRO A 7 -39.32 -7.08 9.18
N ARG A 8 -39.22 -5.75 9.42
CA ARG A 8 -39.66 -4.72 8.43
C ARG A 8 -39.13 -3.29 8.70
N ASN A 9 -38.48 -2.73 7.67
CA ASN A 9 -38.06 -1.34 7.42
C ASN A 9 -39.27 -0.52 6.85
N PRO A 10 -39.13 0.68 6.22
CA PRO A 10 -38.46 1.95 6.54
C PRO A 10 -39.46 3.15 6.44
N ARG A 11 -39.04 4.38 6.81
CA ARG A 11 -39.56 5.61 6.16
C ARG A 11 -38.47 6.65 5.99
N GLU A 12 -38.33 7.06 4.73
CA GLU A 12 -37.61 8.21 4.21
C GLU A 12 -38.16 9.52 4.78
N THR A 13 -37.27 10.47 5.04
CA THR A 13 -37.55 11.88 4.75
C THR A 13 -36.27 12.52 4.22
N VAL A 14 -36.26 12.75 2.91
CA VAL A 14 -35.37 13.71 2.26
C VAL A 14 -36.05 15.07 2.34
N LEU A 15 -35.38 16.09 2.87
CA LEU A 15 -35.81 17.47 2.78
C LEU A 15 -34.62 18.33 2.38
N PHE A 16 -34.63 18.69 1.10
CA PHE A 16 -33.72 19.62 0.45
C PHE A 16 -33.86 21.02 1.04
N GLY A 17 -32.74 21.71 1.25
CA GLY A 17 -32.70 23.13 1.55
C GLY A 17 -31.28 23.69 1.51
N GLY A 18 -30.97 24.52 0.51
CA GLY A 18 -29.76 25.36 0.47
C GLY A 18 -29.35 25.78 -0.95
N PRO A 19 -28.81 27.00 -1.16
CA PRO A 19 -29.27 27.89 -2.24
C PRO A 19 -28.32 28.09 -3.43
N ASP A 20 -28.96 28.55 -4.52
CA ASP A 20 -28.56 29.25 -5.75
C ASP A 20 -27.10 29.72 -5.93
N PRO A 21 -26.43 29.41 -7.07
CA PRO A 21 -25.26 30.13 -7.53
C PRO A 21 -25.61 31.04 -8.72
N ASN A 22 -25.80 32.32 -8.44
CA ASN A 22 -25.73 33.37 -9.46
C ASN A 22 -24.45 34.17 -9.24
N ARG A 23 -23.43 33.96 -10.08
CA ARG A 23 -22.33 34.92 -10.25
C ARG A 23 -21.68 34.78 -11.63
N ASP A 24 -22.28 35.45 -12.60
CA ASP A 24 -21.59 35.95 -13.78
C ASP A 24 -20.46 36.90 -13.36
N SER A 25 -19.27 36.70 -13.95
CA SER A 25 -18.30 37.77 -14.21
C SER A 25 -17.36 37.33 -15.34
N LEU A 26 -17.82 37.63 -16.55
CA LEU A 26 -17.04 38.14 -17.67
C LEU A 26 -15.85 39.00 -17.22
N ILE A 27 -14.62 38.63 -17.57
CA ILE A 27 -13.60 39.55 -18.13
C ILE A 27 -12.73 38.77 -19.12
N ASP A 28 -12.78 39.27 -20.35
CA ASP A 28 -11.93 39.02 -21.51
C ASP A 28 -10.51 39.60 -21.35
N LEU A 29 -9.64 39.20 -22.28
CA LEU A 29 -8.40 39.85 -22.74
C LEU A 29 -7.12 39.62 -21.91
N LEU A 30 -6.19 38.84 -22.49
CA LEU A 30 -5.11 39.42 -23.32
C LEU A 30 -4.31 38.31 -24.02
N GLU A 31 -4.45 38.27 -25.35
CA GLU A 31 -3.38 37.86 -26.27
C GLU A 31 -2.15 38.76 -26.04
N THR A 32 -0.92 38.22 -26.08
CA THR A 32 0.19 38.86 -26.83
C THR A 32 1.34 37.87 -27.08
N ASP A 33 1.54 37.61 -28.37
CA ASP A 33 2.74 37.30 -29.15
C ASP A 33 4.09 36.89 -28.53
N MET A 34 4.58 35.79 -29.10
CA MET A 34 5.99 35.44 -29.32
C MET A 34 6.66 36.36 -30.36
N PRO A 35 8.00 36.48 -30.32
CA PRO A 35 8.79 36.36 -31.56
C PRO A 35 9.95 35.37 -31.48
N LYS A 36 10.18 34.70 -32.61
CA LYS A 36 11.37 33.93 -33.00
C LYS A 36 12.61 34.83 -33.09
N GLU A 37 13.78 34.29 -32.76
CA GLU A 37 14.99 34.36 -33.61
C GLU A 37 16.11 33.42 -33.11
N GLN A 38 16.71 32.72 -34.07
CA GLN A 38 17.98 31.97 -34.01
C GLN A 38 19.10 32.88 -34.56
N PRO A 39 20.40 32.72 -34.20
CA PRO A 39 21.27 31.85 -35.01
C PRO A 39 22.44 31.12 -34.29
N THR A 40 22.67 29.88 -34.76
CA THR A 40 23.93 29.24 -35.21
C THR A 40 25.26 29.33 -34.40
N ILE A 41 25.56 28.19 -33.75
CA ILE A 41 26.84 27.44 -33.62
C ILE A 41 28.09 28.13 -33.04
N SER A 42 28.54 27.61 -31.89
CA SER A 42 29.95 27.25 -31.65
C SER A 42 30.01 26.13 -30.61
N ALA A 43 30.65 25.03 -30.99
CA ALA A 43 30.92 23.89 -30.13
C ALA A 43 32.00 24.27 -29.13
N ASP A 44 31.72 24.09 -27.84
CA ASP A 44 32.75 23.66 -26.92
C ASP A 44 32.17 22.63 -25.94
N SER A 45 32.97 21.60 -25.71
CA SER A 45 32.64 20.30 -25.15
C SER A 45 32.27 20.40 -23.67
N GLY A 46 31.05 20.84 -23.40
CA GLY A 46 30.42 20.69 -22.09
C GLY A 46 30.22 19.21 -21.79
N PHE A 47 30.94 18.71 -20.79
CA PHE A 47 30.76 17.41 -20.16
C PHE A 47 29.26 17.20 -19.88
N GLY A 48 28.59 16.48 -20.78
CA GLY A 48 27.22 16.06 -20.61
C GLY A 48 27.21 15.09 -19.45
N VAL A 49 26.97 15.61 -18.25
CA VAL A 49 26.38 14.83 -17.18
C VAL A 49 25.05 14.37 -17.75
N SER A 50 25.05 13.17 -18.34
CA SER A 50 23.84 12.42 -18.62
C SER A 50 23.08 12.44 -17.30
N ALA A 51 22.02 13.25 -17.27
CA ALA A 51 20.97 13.10 -16.30
C ALA A 51 20.55 11.65 -16.46
N ARG A 52 21.06 10.79 -15.57
CA ARG A 52 20.58 9.43 -15.47
C ARG A 52 19.10 9.61 -15.27
N ASP A 53 18.31 9.18 -16.26
CA ASP A 53 16.88 9.00 -16.13
C ASP A 53 16.70 8.25 -14.81
N THR A 54 16.39 9.04 -13.78
CA THR A 54 16.26 8.52 -12.43
C THR A 54 14.89 7.93 -12.48
N GLU A 55 14.84 6.63 -12.84
CA GLU A 55 13.63 5.83 -12.79
C GLU A 55 12.86 6.26 -11.53
N PRO A 56 11.56 6.60 -11.67
CA PRO A 56 10.77 7.04 -10.53
C PRO A 56 11.03 6.11 -9.35
N THR A 57 11.40 6.71 -8.22
CA THR A 57 11.75 5.98 -7.01
C THR A 57 10.52 5.22 -6.52
N HIS A 58 10.28 4.03 -7.06
CA HIS A 58 9.09 3.22 -6.79
C HIS A 58 9.41 2.19 -5.70
N LEU A 59 8.52 2.06 -4.71
CA LEU A 59 8.65 1.03 -3.67
C LEU A 59 8.04 -0.27 -4.15
N HIS A 60 8.71 -1.37 -3.83
CA HIS A 60 8.24 -2.72 -4.05
C HIS A 60 7.81 -3.33 -2.73
N THR A 61 6.80 -4.19 -2.79
CA THR A 61 6.43 -5.03 -1.64
C THR A 61 7.36 -6.22 -1.55
N VAL A 62 8.07 -6.36 -0.45
CA VAL A 62 8.84 -7.56 -0.10
C VAL A 62 8.19 -8.21 1.11
N ARG A 63 7.64 -9.41 0.92
CA ARG A 63 7.05 -10.20 2.02
C ARG A 63 8.13 -11.02 2.71
N VAL A 64 8.22 -10.93 4.03
CA VAL A 64 9.22 -11.66 4.83
C VAL A 64 8.59 -12.31 6.05
N TRP A 65 9.23 -13.36 6.56
CA TRP A 65 8.95 -13.88 7.90
C TRP A 65 9.71 -13.05 8.94
N PHE A 66 8.98 -12.41 9.83
CA PHE A 66 9.55 -11.63 10.93
C PHE A 66 9.39 -12.37 12.25
N SER A 67 10.52 -12.63 12.91
CA SER A 67 10.55 -13.21 14.26
C SER A 67 10.78 -12.10 15.28
N PRO A 68 9.78 -11.73 16.11
CA PRO A 68 9.93 -10.67 17.07
C PRO A 68 10.88 -11.12 18.19
N ASN A 69 12.12 -10.66 18.15
CA ASN A 69 13.11 -10.85 19.23
C ASN A 69 12.93 -9.80 20.34
N GLY A 70 11.67 -9.50 20.70
CA GLY A 70 11.32 -8.39 21.60
C GLY A 70 11.45 -7.00 20.98
N LEU A 71 11.63 -6.90 19.66
CA LEU A 71 11.76 -5.64 18.93
C LEU A 71 10.52 -5.33 18.10
N GLN A 72 10.23 -4.03 17.98
CA GLN A 72 9.29 -3.55 16.97
C GLN A 72 9.92 -3.69 15.58
N ILE A 73 9.09 -3.91 14.56
CA ILE A 73 9.56 -4.20 13.19
C ILE A 73 10.49 -3.10 12.67
N MET A 74 10.08 -1.83 12.81
CA MET A 74 10.88 -0.70 12.33
C MET A 74 12.16 -0.46 13.15
N GLU A 75 12.22 -0.90 14.41
CA GLU A 75 13.45 -0.86 15.21
C GLU A 75 14.45 -1.92 14.75
N ASP A 76 13.96 -3.12 14.46
CA ASP A 76 14.79 -4.21 13.92
C ASP A 76 15.35 -3.86 12.53
N ILE A 77 14.53 -3.28 11.66
CA ILE A 77 14.96 -2.75 10.35
C ILE A 77 16.09 -1.73 10.50
N LYS A 78 15.97 -0.80 11.46
CA LYS A 78 17.01 0.19 11.76
C LYS A 78 18.30 -0.47 12.25
N ARG A 79 18.21 -1.43 13.17
CA ARG A 79 19.38 -2.16 13.68
C ARG A 79 20.10 -2.96 12.60
N ASN A 80 19.36 -3.45 11.61
CA ASN A 80 19.93 -4.15 10.46
C ASN A 80 20.48 -3.20 9.38
N GLY A 81 20.45 -1.88 9.62
CA GLY A 81 20.93 -0.88 8.69
C GLY A 81 20.15 -0.87 7.39
N LEU A 82 18.81 -1.02 7.45
CA LEU A 82 17.92 -1.05 6.29
C LEU A 82 16.97 0.16 6.24
N ASN A 83 17.12 1.12 7.16
CA ASN A 83 16.25 2.30 7.26
C ASN A 83 16.39 3.31 6.12
N ASP A 84 17.43 3.18 5.29
CA ASP A 84 17.62 3.96 4.07
C ASP A 84 16.84 3.39 2.88
N VAL A 85 16.44 2.12 2.95
CA VAL A 85 15.78 1.41 1.84
C VAL A 85 14.39 0.89 2.16
N VAL A 86 14.04 0.71 3.44
CA VAL A 86 12.72 0.30 3.89
C VAL A 86 11.98 1.50 4.45
N PHE A 87 10.90 1.88 3.78
CA PHE A 87 10.11 3.06 4.12
C PHE A 87 9.04 2.71 5.14
N ASP A 88 8.57 1.45 5.12
CA ASP A 88 7.44 1.05 5.93
C ASP A 88 7.30 -0.47 6.06
N ALA A 89 6.49 -0.90 7.03
CA ALA A 89 6.19 -2.31 7.30
C ALA A 89 4.74 -2.53 7.75
N ILE A 90 4.09 -3.53 7.16
CA ILE A 90 2.72 -3.95 7.48
C ILE A 90 2.75 -5.36 8.05
N ALA A 91 2.41 -5.50 9.33
CA ALA A 91 2.29 -6.79 9.99
C ALA A 91 0.99 -7.51 9.59
N LEU A 92 1.10 -8.78 9.18
CA LEU A 92 -0.01 -9.60 8.67
C LEU A 92 -0.44 -10.69 9.68
N ARG A 93 -0.33 -10.39 10.98
CA ARG A 93 -0.49 -11.33 12.11
C ARG A 93 -1.93 -11.87 12.30
N GLU A 94 -2.96 -11.18 11.82
CA GLU A 94 -4.35 -11.46 12.20
C GLU A 94 -4.94 -12.76 11.62
N LEU A 95 -4.20 -13.49 10.77
CA LEU A 95 -4.67 -14.76 10.19
C LEU A 95 -4.20 -16.00 10.93
N SER A 96 -3.19 -15.88 11.79
CA SER A 96 -2.80 -16.97 12.67
C SER A 96 -3.76 -17.00 13.86
N GLY A 97 -4.83 -17.79 13.73
CA GLY A 97 -5.46 -18.35 14.93
C GLY A 97 -4.37 -18.96 15.81
N GLN A 98 -4.46 -18.75 17.12
CA GLN A 98 -3.52 -19.24 18.14
C GLN A 98 -3.03 -20.66 17.83
N HIS A 99 -1.85 -20.77 17.22
CA HIS A 99 -1.07 -21.99 17.26
C HIS A 99 -0.20 -21.93 18.51
N GLN A 100 -0.84 -22.08 19.68
CA GLN A 100 -0.15 -22.52 20.88
C GLN A 100 0.21 -24.01 20.72
N ALA A 101 1.20 -24.28 19.88
CA ALA A 101 1.96 -25.51 19.96
C ALA A 101 3.01 -25.32 21.06
N HIS A 102 2.66 -25.78 22.27
CA HIS A 102 3.55 -26.32 23.29
C HIS A 102 4.97 -25.72 23.35
N GLY A 103 5.16 -24.75 24.24
CA GLY A 103 6.44 -24.51 24.92
C GLY A 103 7.63 -24.23 24.02
N ILE A 104 7.88 -22.93 23.77
CA ILE A 104 9.02 -22.35 23.06
C ILE A 104 8.83 -22.30 21.54
N THR A 105 8.28 -21.19 21.04
CA THR A 105 8.67 -20.65 19.73
C THR A 105 8.29 -19.18 19.66
N LYS A 106 9.25 -18.32 19.34
CA LYS A 106 9.00 -16.93 18.94
C LYS A 106 8.09 -16.99 17.72
N GLU A 107 6.81 -16.62 17.84
CA GLU A 107 5.86 -16.68 16.73
C GLU A 107 6.32 -15.74 15.61
N ALA A 108 6.97 -16.32 14.59
CA ALA A 108 7.27 -15.62 13.36
C ALA A 108 5.95 -15.35 12.63
N PHE A 109 5.82 -14.15 12.08
CA PHE A 109 4.63 -13.75 11.31
C PHE A 109 5.05 -13.05 10.04
N LEU A 110 4.15 -13.03 9.06
CA LEU A 110 4.43 -12.39 7.78
C LEU A 110 4.33 -10.86 7.90
N VAL A 111 5.26 -10.19 7.21
CA VAL A 111 5.32 -8.74 7.12
C VAL A 111 5.52 -8.35 5.67
N ASP A 112 4.72 -7.40 5.18
CA ASP A 112 4.95 -6.72 3.91
C ASP A 112 5.79 -5.47 4.16
N LEU A 113 6.97 -5.42 3.55
CA LEU A 113 7.86 -4.27 3.61
C LEU A 113 7.73 -3.42 2.34
N ALA A 114 7.68 -2.10 2.50
CA ALA A 114 7.75 -1.15 1.39
C ALA A 114 9.23 -0.80 1.16
N VAL A 115 9.83 -1.34 0.08
CA VAL A 115 11.28 -1.34 -0.13
C VAL A 115 11.67 -0.71 -1.45
N LEU A 116 12.69 0.14 -1.45
CA LEU A 116 13.32 0.59 -2.70
C LEU A 116 13.86 -0.60 -3.50
N LYS A 117 13.72 -0.58 -4.82
CA LYS A 117 14.22 -1.63 -5.73
C LYS A 117 15.68 -2.03 -5.43
N ALA A 118 16.54 -1.03 -5.24
CA ALA A 118 17.97 -1.24 -4.92
C ALA A 118 18.22 -1.88 -3.55
N GLY A 119 17.25 -1.81 -2.63
CA GLY A 119 17.33 -2.37 -1.28
C GLY A 119 16.85 -3.82 -1.16
N ILE A 120 16.14 -4.35 -2.17
CA ILE A 120 15.56 -5.70 -2.13
C ILE A 120 16.62 -6.77 -1.79
N PRO A 121 17.82 -6.81 -2.43
CA PRO A 121 18.83 -7.82 -2.08
C PRO A 121 19.29 -7.74 -0.63
N ARG A 122 19.38 -6.54 -0.05
CA ARG A 122 19.78 -6.32 1.35
C ARG A 122 18.72 -6.82 2.31
N VAL A 123 17.45 -6.54 2.02
CA VAL A 123 16.30 -7.03 2.80
C VAL A 123 16.26 -8.56 2.78
N LEU A 124 16.34 -9.17 1.60
CA LEU A 124 16.33 -10.63 1.46
C LEU A 124 17.55 -11.29 2.09
N GLY A 125 18.73 -10.65 2.03
CA GLY A 125 19.93 -11.12 2.71
C GLY A 125 19.82 -11.12 4.24
N LYS A 126 18.95 -10.27 4.82
CA LYS A 126 18.73 -10.19 6.27
C LYS A 126 17.59 -11.08 6.76
N TYR A 127 16.47 -11.08 6.06
CA TYR A 127 15.26 -11.77 6.50
C TYR A 127 15.00 -13.10 5.77
N GLY A 128 15.82 -13.45 4.77
CA GLY A 128 15.66 -14.64 3.97
C GLY A 128 14.71 -14.44 2.79
N ILE A 129 14.75 -15.41 1.86
CA ILE A 129 13.86 -15.47 0.70
C ILE A 129 12.67 -16.35 1.08
N THR A 130 11.45 -15.87 0.84
CA THR A 130 10.25 -16.68 1.00
C THR A 130 10.20 -17.77 -0.07
N GLN A 131 9.82 -18.99 0.32
CA GLN A 131 9.66 -20.11 -0.61
C GLN A 131 8.35 -20.06 -1.42
N PHE A 132 7.62 -18.94 -1.32
CA PHE A 132 6.35 -18.70 -2.01
C PHE A 132 6.34 -17.30 -2.61
N VAL A 133 5.52 -17.14 -3.65
CA VAL A 133 5.27 -15.84 -4.28
C VAL A 133 4.09 -15.17 -3.56
N PRO A 134 4.22 -13.91 -3.10
CA PRO A 134 3.12 -13.21 -2.46
C PRO A 134 1.85 -13.20 -3.33
N LEU A 135 0.70 -13.46 -2.72
CA LEU A 135 -0.63 -13.56 -3.34
C LEU A 135 -0.82 -14.72 -4.34
N SER A 136 0.13 -15.66 -4.42
CA SER A 136 -0.06 -16.92 -5.15
C SER A 136 -0.91 -17.91 -4.36
N SER A 137 -1.32 -19.02 -4.99
CA SER A 137 -2.06 -20.10 -4.30
C SER A 137 -1.35 -20.64 -3.06
N ASP A 138 -0.02 -20.64 -3.09
CA ASP A 138 0.85 -21.20 -2.05
C ASP A 138 1.18 -20.18 -0.97
N ASP A 139 0.64 -18.96 -1.05
CA ASP A 139 0.83 -17.95 -0.03
C ASP A 139 0.17 -18.40 1.28
N PRO A 140 0.92 -18.45 2.40
CA PRO A 140 0.38 -18.87 3.69
C PRO A 140 -0.85 -18.07 4.13
N ILE A 141 -0.94 -16.78 3.77
CA ILE A 141 -2.08 -15.90 4.10
C ILE A 141 -3.34 -16.34 3.35
N ILE A 142 -3.20 -16.89 2.14
CA ILE A 142 -4.32 -17.46 1.38
C ILE A 142 -4.68 -18.83 1.95
N LEU A 143 -3.68 -19.69 2.18
CA LEU A 143 -3.92 -21.06 2.64
C LEU A 143 -4.61 -21.14 4.00
N GLN A 144 -4.34 -20.18 4.89
CA GLN A 144 -4.90 -20.08 6.24
C GLN A 144 -6.34 -19.55 6.29
N GLN A 145 -6.92 -19.09 5.18
CA GLN A 145 -8.28 -18.56 5.19
C GLN A 145 -9.32 -19.65 5.49
N PRO A 146 -10.39 -19.32 6.24
CA PRO A 146 -11.42 -20.26 6.66
C PRO A 146 -12.44 -20.51 5.53
N ALA A 147 -11.98 -21.10 4.43
CA ALA A 147 -12.81 -21.57 3.32
C ALA A 147 -12.29 -22.90 2.78
N GLU A 148 -13.12 -23.68 2.10
CA GLU A 148 -12.71 -24.97 1.53
C GLU A 148 -12.04 -24.80 0.17
N ASP A 149 -12.67 -24.05 -0.74
CA ASP A 149 -12.17 -23.84 -2.09
C ASP A 149 -11.15 -22.70 -2.18
N LEU A 150 -10.21 -22.83 -3.11
CA LEU A 150 -9.12 -21.88 -3.30
C LEU A 150 -9.60 -20.49 -3.74
N GLY A 151 -10.70 -20.39 -4.48
CA GLY A 151 -11.27 -19.12 -4.94
C GLY A 151 -11.76 -18.28 -3.77
N SER A 152 -12.58 -18.88 -2.92
CA SER A 152 -13.07 -18.26 -1.68
C SER A 152 -11.93 -17.93 -0.71
N LYS A 153 -10.92 -18.79 -0.58
CA LYS A 153 -9.72 -18.46 0.20
C LYS A 153 -9.02 -17.21 -0.33
N ARG A 154 -8.82 -17.09 -1.64
CA ARG A 154 -8.23 -15.88 -2.22
C ARG A 154 -9.10 -14.65 -1.99
N ALA A 155 -10.41 -14.77 -2.14
CA ALA A 155 -11.35 -13.67 -1.91
C ALA A 155 -11.26 -13.15 -0.48
N LEU A 156 -11.33 -14.04 0.53
CA LEU A 156 -11.18 -13.68 1.94
C LEU A 156 -9.81 -13.05 2.24
N CYS A 157 -8.73 -13.59 1.66
CA CYS A 157 -7.39 -13.02 1.79
C CYS A 157 -7.32 -11.59 1.21
N TYR A 158 -7.83 -11.36 0.01
CA TYR A 158 -7.79 -10.04 -0.61
C TYR A 158 -8.63 -9.02 0.16
N GLN A 159 -9.80 -9.42 0.66
CA GLN A 159 -10.59 -8.57 1.55
C GLN A 159 -9.82 -8.22 2.83
N TYR A 160 -9.21 -9.21 3.47
CA TYR A 160 -8.36 -9.02 4.65
C TYR A 160 -7.21 -8.04 4.37
N LEU A 161 -6.45 -8.28 3.30
CA LEU A 161 -5.30 -7.44 2.95
C LEU A 161 -5.74 -6.02 2.60
N HIS A 162 -6.85 -5.85 1.86
CA HIS A 162 -7.38 -4.52 1.56
C HIS A 162 -7.70 -3.73 2.83
N SER A 163 -8.47 -4.34 3.75
CA SER A 163 -8.78 -3.73 5.04
C SER A 163 -7.51 -3.43 5.86
N LYS A 164 -6.53 -4.33 5.84
CA LYS A 164 -5.29 -4.16 6.60
C LYS A 164 -4.45 -3.01 6.06
N TYR A 165 -4.25 -2.95 4.75
CA TYR A 165 -3.52 -1.86 4.09
C TYR A 165 -4.21 -0.51 4.32
N LEU A 166 -5.53 -0.46 4.18
CA LEU A 166 -6.30 0.77 4.40
C LEU A 166 -6.18 1.26 5.86
N GLN A 167 -6.27 0.35 6.82
CA GLN A 167 -6.10 0.66 8.25
C GLN A 167 -4.71 1.22 8.54
N GLU A 168 -3.66 0.55 8.03
CA GLU A 168 -2.29 0.96 8.24
C GLU A 168 -1.97 2.30 7.56
N TYR A 169 -2.52 2.53 6.36
CA TYR A 169 -2.38 3.80 5.67
C TYR A 169 -3.06 4.94 6.45
N ALA A 170 -4.29 4.73 6.91
CA ALA A 170 -5.02 5.71 7.72
C ALA A 170 -4.27 6.05 9.02
N LYS A 171 -3.67 5.07 9.70
CA LYS A 171 -2.83 5.30 10.89
C LYS A 171 -1.67 6.23 10.57
N ARG A 172 -0.99 6.04 9.43
CA ARG A 172 0.13 6.88 9.00
C ARG A 172 -0.34 8.29 8.64
N CYS A 173 -1.47 8.42 7.93
CA CYS A 173 -2.03 9.74 7.59
C CYS A 173 -2.37 10.53 8.85
N ASN A 174 -2.99 9.87 9.83
CA ASN A 174 -3.33 10.47 11.11
C ASN A 174 -2.08 10.88 11.88
N LEU A 175 -1.06 10.02 11.93
CA LEU A 175 0.20 10.33 12.61
C LEU A 175 0.92 11.52 11.97
N ALA A 176 0.98 11.55 10.64
CA ALA A 176 1.58 12.65 9.88
C ALA A 176 0.86 13.98 10.16
N LYS A 177 -0.48 13.97 10.14
CA LYS A 177 -1.31 15.12 10.50
C LYS A 177 -1.07 15.61 11.92
N VAL A 178 -1.01 14.70 12.90
CA VAL A 178 -0.78 15.03 14.31
C VAL A 178 0.62 15.63 14.53
N LEU A 179 1.62 15.13 13.81
CA LEU A 179 3.00 15.57 13.92
C LEU A 179 3.37 16.73 12.97
N GLY A 180 2.42 17.21 12.15
CA GLY A 180 2.61 18.36 11.26
C GLY A 180 3.54 18.10 10.08
N TYR A 181 3.64 16.85 9.61
CA TYR A 181 4.37 16.50 8.39
C TYR A 181 3.46 15.83 7.36
N GLU A 182 3.91 15.79 6.10
CA GLU A 182 3.22 15.07 5.03
C GLU A 182 3.84 13.70 4.80
N ILE A 183 3.01 12.70 4.53
CA ILE A 183 3.52 11.39 4.10
C ILE A 183 4.28 11.59 2.79
N HIS A 184 5.46 11.01 2.72
CA HIS A 184 6.28 11.03 1.52
C HIS A 184 5.50 10.45 0.32
N ASN A 185 5.46 11.17 -0.80
CA ASN A 185 4.67 10.78 -1.99
C ASN A 185 4.96 9.34 -2.43
N VAL A 186 6.22 8.95 -2.48
CA VAL A 186 6.64 7.56 -2.81
C VAL A 186 5.98 6.50 -1.91
N LEU A 187 5.77 6.77 -0.62
CA LEU A 187 5.08 5.86 0.28
C LEU A 187 3.56 5.87 0.06
N LYS A 188 2.99 7.05 -0.20
CA LYS A 188 1.59 7.19 -0.58
C LYS A 188 1.27 6.43 -1.86
N ASP A 189 2.07 6.62 -2.91
CA ASP A 189 1.92 5.94 -4.20
C ASP A 189 2.01 4.42 -4.04
N TRP A 190 2.89 3.94 -3.16
CA TRP A 190 2.97 2.52 -2.83
C TRP A 190 1.68 2.01 -2.18
N TYR A 191 1.12 2.73 -1.20
CA TYR A 191 -0.14 2.34 -0.57
C TYR A 191 -1.30 2.29 -1.57
N GLU A 192 -1.42 3.33 -2.40
CA GLU A 192 -2.48 3.45 -3.39
C GLU A 192 -2.36 2.33 -4.45
N GLY A 193 -1.16 2.12 -5.00
CA GLY A 193 -0.92 1.04 -5.96
C GLY A 193 -1.14 -0.37 -5.37
N ARG A 194 -0.83 -0.58 -4.09
CA ARG A 194 -1.12 -1.85 -3.41
C ARG A 194 -2.60 -2.09 -3.20
N LEU A 195 -3.34 -1.06 -2.77
CA LEU A 195 -4.80 -1.16 -2.61
C LEU A 195 -5.47 -1.42 -3.97
N GLU A 196 -5.03 -0.73 -5.02
CA GLU A 196 -5.55 -0.94 -6.37
C GLU A 196 -5.26 -2.36 -6.90
N ASP A 197 -4.03 -2.87 -6.76
CA ASP A 197 -3.69 -4.25 -7.14
C ASP A 197 -4.57 -5.28 -6.41
N ILE A 198 -4.78 -5.11 -5.10
CA ILE A 198 -5.65 -5.99 -4.32
C ILE A 198 -7.10 -5.93 -4.81
N CYS A 199 -7.64 -4.73 -5.02
CA CYS A 199 -9.00 -4.53 -5.56
C CYS A 199 -9.15 -5.14 -6.96
N ASN A 200 -8.16 -5.00 -7.83
CA ASN A 200 -8.18 -5.58 -9.17
C ASN A 200 -8.21 -7.11 -9.10
N ARG A 201 -7.41 -7.72 -8.22
CA ARG A 201 -7.41 -9.17 -8.01
C ARG A 201 -8.73 -9.67 -7.44
N PHE A 202 -9.33 -8.93 -6.51
CA PHE A 202 -10.65 -9.26 -5.95
C PHE A 202 -11.75 -9.22 -7.02
N ARG A 203 -11.75 -8.17 -7.86
CA ARG A 203 -12.65 -8.05 -9.02
C ARG A 203 -12.47 -9.18 -10.04
N ASN A 204 -11.23 -9.58 -10.31
CA ASN A 204 -10.94 -10.69 -11.22
C ASN A 204 -11.43 -12.05 -10.71
N LEU A 205 -11.75 -12.17 -9.42
CA LEU A 205 -12.41 -13.35 -8.85
C LEU A 205 -13.95 -13.30 -8.97
N GLY A 206 -14.52 -12.22 -9.53
CA GLY A 206 -15.96 -12.03 -9.68
C GLY A 206 -16.64 -11.37 -8.48
N TYR A 207 -15.87 -10.78 -7.55
CA TYR A 207 -16.41 -10.06 -6.40
C TYR A 207 -16.32 -8.54 -6.61
N CYS A 208 -17.39 -7.81 -6.28
CA CYS A 208 -17.48 -6.35 -6.41
C CYS A 208 -17.42 -5.68 -5.04
#